data_AF-A0A5B0PNA3-F1
#
_entry.id   AF-A0A5B0PNA3-F1
#
_cell.length_a   1.000
_cell.length_b   1.000
_cell.length_c   1.000
_cell.angle_alpha   90.00
_cell.angle_beta   90.00
_cell.angle_gamma   90.00
#
_symmetry.space_group_name_H-M   'P 1'
#
loop_
_entity.id
_entity.type
_entity.pdbx_description
1 polymer ?
#
loop_
_entity_poly.entity_id
_entity_poly.type
_entity_poly.pdbx_seq_one_letter_code
_entity_poly.pdbx_strand_id
1 'polypeptide(L)'
;MSGTSHTSPIPSSSSSRSQPLVFSSSTVSQVPLPNQAEEPTDKDNELKAWLALNPSRPFPIARLPQTLILHIFSWLDLPDLASIGATGNGLLTNLSKDAVLHRARLRSVGAQCISPHLKRRPNILEVAKSGKMKGLNLESKIQRGCYLSSPNSIRLLENSHRVERLMIREKLNRLLSRRPTSRSSLLTLNLIDQELLFCSNLLAPVLRSLKRQQAKDLLARKLRYSDAELDQLSLSPAGHFRNLLIEDSGTQNITRSRSSSCSIRASS
;
A
#
# COMPACT_ATOMS: atom_id res chain seq x y z
N MET A 1 11.46 -22.87 49.80
CA MET A 1 10.27 -22.36 50.49
C MET A 1 9.19 -22.14 49.43
N SER A 2 8.07 -22.86 49.55
CA SER A 2 6.71 -22.55 49.05
C SER A 2 6.61 -21.74 47.74
N GLY A 3 6.18 -22.26 46.58
CA GLY A 3 5.21 -23.31 46.34
C GLY A 3 3.78 -22.79 46.53
N THR A 4 3.21 -22.10 45.55
CA THR A 4 1.74 -21.95 45.38
C THR A 4 1.37 -21.77 43.91
N SER A 5 0.79 -22.85 43.38
CA SER A 5 0.05 -22.96 42.13
C SER A 5 -1.39 -22.51 42.35
N HIS A 6 -1.87 -21.56 41.56
CA HIS A 6 -3.30 -21.26 41.46
C HIS A 6 -3.81 -21.59 40.06
N THR A 7 -4.20 -22.85 39.94
CA THR A 7 -5.10 -23.38 38.94
C THR A 7 -6.52 -23.01 39.36
N SER A 8 -7.32 -22.42 38.48
CA SER A 8 -8.77 -22.37 38.64
C SER A 8 -9.46 -22.60 37.29
N PRO A 9 -10.65 -23.23 37.30
CA PRO A 9 -11.03 -24.19 36.28
C PRO A 9 -11.94 -23.60 35.19
N ILE A 10 -11.84 -24.23 34.04
CA ILE A 10 -12.72 -24.11 32.87
C ILE A 10 -14.07 -24.76 33.22
N PRO A 11 -15.21 -24.09 33.01
CA PRO A 11 -16.48 -24.80 32.85
C PRO A 11 -16.68 -25.17 31.38
N SER A 12 -16.64 -26.47 31.13
CA SER A 12 -17.14 -27.11 29.91
C SER A 12 -18.58 -27.58 30.13
N SER A 13 -19.49 -27.13 29.26
CA SER A 13 -20.83 -27.66 28.93
C SER A 13 -21.59 -26.51 28.27
N SER A 14 -22.39 -26.66 27.22
CA SER A 14 -22.96 -27.81 26.57
C SER A 14 -23.53 -27.37 25.23
N SER A 15 -23.47 -28.27 24.26
CA SER A 15 -24.22 -28.26 23.01
C SER A 15 -25.71 -27.93 23.21
N SER A 16 -26.24 -26.98 22.43
CA SER A 16 -27.67 -26.87 22.07
C SER A 16 -27.75 -26.01 20.80
N ARG A 17 -27.78 -26.65 19.62
CA ARG A 17 -28.99 -27.02 18.88
C ARG A 17 -29.92 -25.82 18.64
N SER A 18 -29.82 -25.34 17.41
CA SER A 18 -30.80 -24.53 16.69
C SER A 18 -32.25 -24.86 17.05
N GLN A 19 -32.99 -23.83 17.49
CA GLN A 19 -34.44 -23.78 17.32
C GLN A 19 -34.88 -22.36 16.93
N PRO A 20 -35.79 -22.22 15.95
CA PRO A 20 -36.42 -20.96 15.64
C PRO A 20 -37.43 -20.62 16.74
N LEU A 21 -37.38 -19.39 17.26
CA LEU A 21 -38.42 -18.87 18.15
C LEU A 21 -39.71 -18.68 17.35
N VAL A 22 -40.55 -19.71 17.40
CA VAL A 22 -41.99 -19.61 17.14
C VAL A 22 -42.58 -18.81 18.31
N PHE A 23 -42.98 -17.57 18.05
CA PHE A 23 -43.82 -16.83 18.98
C PHE A 23 -45.23 -17.40 18.90
N SER A 24 -45.54 -18.31 19.82
CA SER A 24 -46.90 -18.75 20.10
C SER A 24 -47.72 -17.56 20.61
N SER A 25 -48.84 -17.37 19.94
CA SER A 25 -49.89 -16.39 20.18
C SER A 25 -50.41 -16.49 21.62
N SER A 26 -50.05 -15.54 22.47
CA SER A 26 -50.73 -15.32 23.75
C SER A 26 -51.81 -14.26 23.54
N THR A 27 -53.04 -14.74 23.63
CA THR A 27 -54.33 -14.04 23.69
C THR A 27 -54.24 -12.79 24.57
N VAL A 28 -54.22 -11.62 23.93
CA VAL A 28 -54.52 -10.34 24.59
C VAL A 28 -56.01 -10.09 24.39
N SER A 29 -56.71 -10.02 25.52
CA SER A 29 -58.12 -9.71 25.64
C SER A 29 -58.53 -8.54 24.76
N GLN A 30 -59.56 -8.78 23.96
CA GLN A 30 -60.33 -7.76 23.26
C GLN A 30 -60.88 -6.77 24.30
N VAL A 31 -60.37 -5.54 24.27
CA VAL A 31 -61.13 -4.37 24.67
C VAL A 31 -61.87 -3.90 23.42
N PRO A 32 -63.21 -3.85 23.41
CA PRO A 32 -63.95 -3.31 22.28
C PRO A 32 -63.61 -1.82 22.15
N LEU A 33 -63.00 -1.41 21.04
CA LEU A 33 -63.01 0.00 20.64
C LEU A 33 -64.48 0.43 20.48
N PRO A 34 -64.90 1.58 21.04
CA PRO A 34 -66.07 2.25 20.49
C PRO A 34 -65.72 2.66 19.06
N ASN A 35 -66.58 2.27 18.11
CA ASN A 35 -66.60 2.77 16.74
C ASN A 35 -66.51 4.30 16.76
N GLN A 36 -65.31 4.84 16.53
CA GLN A 36 -65.14 6.18 16.00
C GLN A 36 -64.82 5.99 14.54
N ALA A 37 -65.80 6.27 13.70
CA ALA A 37 -65.56 6.56 12.30
C ALA A 37 -64.50 7.66 12.26
N GLU A 38 -63.29 7.32 11.83
CA GLU A 38 -62.32 8.32 11.43
C GLU A 38 -62.88 8.96 10.16
N GLU A 39 -63.53 10.12 10.33
CA GLU A 39 -63.83 11.04 9.25
C GLU A 39 -62.56 11.20 8.40
N PRO A 40 -62.57 10.86 7.11
CA PRO A 40 -61.42 11.06 6.25
C PRO A 40 -61.15 12.55 6.24
N THR A 41 -60.04 12.96 6.87
CA THR A 41 -59.69 14.38 6.94
C THR A 41 -59.69 14.94 5.52
N ASP A 42 -60.31 16.10 5.30
CA ASP A 42 -60.46 16.69 3.96
C ASP A 42 -59.14 16.70 3.14
N LYS A 43 -58.01 16.76 3.86
CA LYS A 43 -56.63 16.70 3.34
C LYS A 43 -56.28 15.37 2.66
N ASP A 44 -56.75 14.23 3.17
CA ASP A 44 -56.50 12.91 2.58
C ASP A 44 -57.30 12.71 1.29
N ASN A 45 -58.51 13.25 1.24
CA ASN A 45 -59.35 13.28 0.06
C ASN A 45 -58.78 14.23 -1.01
N GLU A 46 -58.27 15.40 -0.60
CA GLU A 46 -57.54 16.33 -1.47
C GLU A 46 -56.25 15.72 -2.05
N LEU A 47 -55.51 14.94 -1.25
CA LEU A 47 -54.29 14.26 -1.70
C LEU A 47 -54.61 13.24 -2.80
N LYS A 48 -55.64 12.41 -2.59
CA LYS A 48 -56.10 11.44 -3.60
C LYS A 48 -56.59 12.12 -4.87
N ALA A 49 -57.35 13.21 -4.74
CA ALA A 49 -57.83 14.00 -5.88
C ALA A 49 -56.68 14.66 -6.67
N TRP A 50 -55.65 15.17 -5.98
CA TRP A 50 -54.50 15.79 -6.64
C TRP A 50 -53.64 14.78 -7.40
N LEU A 51 -53.41 13.59 -6.82
CA LEU A 51 -52.68 12.50 -7.49
C LEU A 51 -53.40 11.99 -8.74
N ALA A 52 -54.74 11.94 -8.71
CA ALA A 52 -55.54 11.56 -9.88
C ALA A 52 -55.45 12.59 -11.02
N LEU A 53 -55.29 13.88 -10.69
CA LEU A 53 -55.25 14.98 -11.67
C LEU A 53 -53.85 15.23 -12.26
N ASN A 54 -52.78 14.82 -11.59
CA ASN A 54 -51.40 15.15 -12.01
C ASN A 54 -50.42 13.97 -11.82
N PRO A 55 -50.54 12.89 -12.61
CA PRO A 55 -49.72 11.68 -12.42
C PRO A 55 -48.22 11.89 -12.71
N SER A 56 -47.85 12.92 -13.48
CA SER A 56 -46.47 13.21 -13.91
C SER A 56 -45.79 14.35 -13.15
N ARG A 57 -46.50 15.03 -12.23
CA ARG A 57 -45.96 16.19 -11.52
C ARG A 57 -45.46 15.77 -10.13
N PRO A 58 -44.25 16.17 -9.71
CA PRO A 58 -43.74 15.82 -8.38
C PRO A 58 -44.65 16.40 -7.30
N PHE A 59 -45.12 15.53 -6.39
CA PHE A 59 -45.99 15.93 -5.29
C PHE A 59 -45.23 16.86 -4.33
N PRO A 60 -45.79 18.03 -3.97
CA PRO A 60 -45.16 18.91 -3.00
C PRO A 60 -45.17 18.26 -1.62
N ILE A 61 -44.01 17.84 -1.14
CA ILE A 61 -43.85 17.09 0.12
C ILE A 61 -44.43 17.81 1.35
N ALA A 62 -44.59 19.14 1.27
CA ALA A 62 -45.21 19.98 2.30
C ALA A 62 -46.73 19.75 2.47
N ARG A 63 -47.38 19.08 1.51
CA ARG A 63 -48.79 18.67 1.61
C ARG A 63 -48.98 17.28 2.23
N LEU A 64 -47.89 16.56 2.53
CA LEU A 64 -48.00 15.28 3.24
C LEU A 64 -48.36 15.51 4.71
N PRO A 65 -49.12 14.59 5.32
CA PRO A 65 -49.27 14.53 6.77
C PRO A 65 -47.92 14.54 7.49
N GLN A 66 -47.81 15.31 8.57
CA GLN A 66 -46.57 15.47 9.35
C GLN A 66 -46.02 14.14 9.87
N THR A 67 -46.90 13.18 10.19
CA THR A 67 -46.55 11.82 10.63
C THR A 67 -45.79 11.06 9.55
N LEU A 68 -46.22 11.16 8.29
CA LEU A 68 -45.55 10.54 7.15
C LEU A 68 -44.21 11.21 6.86
N ILE A 69 -44.13 12.54 6.97
CA ILE A 69 -42.86 13.26 6.81
C ILE A 69 -41.86 12.79 7.87
N LEU A 70 -42.24 12.75 9.14
CA LEU A 70 -41.37 12.27 10.22
C LEU A 70 -40.98 10.79 10.02
N HIS A 71 -41.92 9.96 9.57
CA HIS A 71 -41.64 8.56 9.26
C HIS A 71 -40.62 8.42 8.12
N ILE A 72 -40.79 9.14 7.01
CA ILE A 72 -39.83 9.15 5.89
C ILE A 72 -38.45 9.61 6.37
N PHE A 73 -38.39 10.72 7.11
CA PHE A 73 -37.13 11.24 7.64
C PHE A 73 -36.46 10.26 8.61
N SER A 74 -37.20 9.42 9.33
CA SER A 74 -36.60 8.43 10.25
C SER A 74 -35.80 7.33 9.54
N TRP A 75 -36.09 7.07 8.25
CA TRP A 75 -35.44 6.02 7.44
C TRP A 75 -34.46 6.54 6.39
N LEU A 76 -34.43 7.85 6.16
CA LEU A 76 -33.63 8.46 5.10
C LEU A 76 -32.15 8.54 5.49
N ASP A 77 -31.24 8.36 4.53
CA ASP A 77 -29.79 8.35 4.75
C ASP A 77 -29.18 9.76 4.92
N LEU A 78 -28.00 9.85 5.53
CA LEU A 78 -27.27 11.12 5.72
C LEU A 78 -27.03 11.92 4.42
N PRO A 79 -26.53 11.33 3.32
CA PRO A 79 -26.40 12.04 2.05
C PRO A 79 -27.74 12.54 1.49
N ASP A 80 -28.81 11.76 1.64
CA ASP A 80 -30.13 12.11 1.12
C ASP A 80 -30.77 13.24 1.94
N LEU A 81 -30.47 13.36 3.23
CA LEU A 81 -30.91 14.51 4.03
C LEU A 81 -30.15 15.78 3.69
N ALA A 82 -28.88 15.65 3.31
CA ALA A 82 -28.08 16.77 2.87
C ALA A 82 -28.65 17.34 1.56
N SER A 83 -29.10 16.47 0.64
CA SER A 83 -29.77 16.91 -0.59
C SER A 83 -31.14 17.53 -0.33
N ILE A 84 -31.95 16.95 0.56
CA ILE A 84 -33.25 17.53 0.97
C ILE A 84 -33.05 18.88 1.69
N GLY A 85 -32.05 18.98 2.57
CA GLY A 85 -31.71 20.21 3.27
C GLY A 85 -31.25 21.33 2.32
N ALA A 86 -30.60 20.97 1.21
CA ALA A 86 -30.17 21.89 0.15
C ALA A 86 -31.31 22.35 -0.76
N THR A 87 -32.49 21.73 -0.70
CA THR A 87 -33.65 22.07 -1.56
C THR A 87 -34.32 23.40 -1.16
N GLY A 88 -33.89 24.05 -0.07
CA GLY A 88 -34.29 25.42 0.29
C GLY A 88 -35.64 25.56 0.99
N ASN A 89 -36.34 24.45 1.29
CA ASN A 89 -37.55 24.48 2.09
C ASN A 89 -37.22 24.51 3.59
N GLY A 90 -37.50 25.63 4.27
CA GLY A 90 -37.13 25.85 5.67
C GLY A 90 -37.59 24.76 6.64
N LEU A 91 -38.79 24.17 6.43
CA LEU A 91 -39.28 23.07 7.28
C LEU A 91 -38.45 21.80 7.10
N LEU A 92 -38.12 21.44 5.86
CA LEU A 92 -37.31 20.24 5.57
C LEU A 92 -35.86 20.43 6.01
N THR A 93 -35.32 21.65 5.89
CA THR A 93 -33.99 21.98 6.40
C THR A 93 -33.93 21.92 7.92
N ASN A 94 -35.00 22.29 8.63
CA ASN A 94 -35.07 22.16 10.09
C ASN A 94 -35.19 20.69 10.52
N LEU A 95 -36.04 19.92 9.84
CA LEU A 95 -36.19 18.47 10.10
C LEU A 95 -34.93 17.67 9.72
N SER A 96 -34.19 18.08 8.68
CA SER A 96 -32.93 17.44 8.30
C SER A 96 -31.79 17.72 9.28
N LYS A 97 -31.91 18.77 10.10
CA LYS A 97 -30.95 19.13 11.17
C LYS A 97 -31.42 18.72 12.57
N ASP A 98 -32.61 18.12 12.70
CA ASP A 98 -33.17 17.74 13.99
C ASP A 98 -32.35 16.62 14.66
N ALA A 99 -31.80 16.93 15.84
CA ALA A 99 -30.98 16.03 16.63
C ALA A 99 -31.73 14.77 17.09
N VAL A 100 -33.04 14.86 17.35
CA VAL A 100 -33.84 13.72 17.84
C VAL A 100 -34.04 12.70 16.72
N LEU A 101 -34.42 13.16 15.53
CA LEU A 101 -34.53 12.32 14.33
C LEU A 101 -33.18 11.72 13.93
N HIS A 102 -32.10 12.51 14.01
CA HIS A 102 -30.74 11.99 13.77
C HIS A 102 -30.37 10.88 14.74
N ARG A 103 -30.69 11.02 16.03
CA ARG A 103 -30.42 9.98 17.03
C ARG A 103 -31.21 8.69 16.79
N ALA A 104 -32.47 8.81 16.36
CA ALA A 104 -33.28 7.64 15.98
C ALA A 104 -32.69 6.94 14.74
N ARG A 105 -32.32 7.71 13.72
CA ARG A 105 -31.73 7.24 12.46
C ARG A 105 -30.39 6.55 12.63
N LEU A 106 -29.51 7.09 13.47
CA LEU A 106 -28.22 6.45 13.76
C LEU A 106 -28.38 5.02 14.32
N ARG A 107 -29.49 4.74 15.00
CA ARG A 107 -29.79 3.41 15.54
C ARG A 107 -30.45 2.49 14.51
N SER A 108 -31.37 2.99 13.69
CA SER A 108 -32.08 2.19 12.68
C SER A 108 -31.26 2.03 11.40
N VAL A 109 -31.04 3.14 10.70
CA VAL A 109 -30.43 3.22 9.36
C VAL A 109 -28.92 3.08 9.43
N GLY A 110 -28.28 3.70 10.43
CA GLY A 110 -26.82 3.68 10.58
C GLY A 110 -26.24 2.26 10.58
N ALA A 111 -26.89 1.33 11.30
CA ALA A 111 -26.48 -0.07 11.32
C ALA A 111 -26.64 -0.77 9.96
N GLN A 112 -27.71 -0.47 9.23
CA GLN A 112 -27.99 -1.05 7.92
C GLN A 112 -26.99 -0.58 6.87
N CYS A 113 -26.63 0.71 6.89
CA CYS A 113 -25.69 1.30 5.94
C CYS A 113 -24.25 0.89 6.23
N ILE A 114 -23.87 0.75 7.51
CA ILE A 114 -22.51 0.36 7.90
C ILE A 114 -22.27 -1.15 7.74
N SER A 115 -23.30 -1.99 7.95
CA SER A 115 -23.23 -3.46 7.85
C SER A 115 -22.54 -3.99 6.57
N PRO A 116 -22.91 -3.58 5.34
CA PRO A 116 -22.24 -4.06 4.13
C PRO A 116 -20.77 -3.65 4.06
N HIS A 117 -20.41 -2.48 4.58
CA HIS A 117 -19.01 -2.03 4.64
C HIS A 117 -18.20 -2.80 5.68
N LEU A 118 -18.80 -3.15 6.82
CA LEU A 118 -18.17 -4.01 7.82
C LEU A 118 -17.95 -5.43 7.30
N LYS A 119 -18.88 -5.98 6.51
CA LYS A 119 -18.73 -7.30 5.86
C LYS A 119 -17.58 -7.32 4.85
N ARG A 120 -17.33 -6.20 4.18
CA ARG A 120 -16.21 -6.03 3.23
C ARG A 120 -14.89 -5.64 3.90
N ARG A 121 -14.86 -5.53 5.24
CA ARG A 121 -13.65 -5.14 5.96
C ARG A 121 -12.60 -6.25 5.84
N PRO A 122 -11.38 -5.95 5.34
CA PRO A 122 -10.31 -6.94 5.26
C PRO A 122 -9.87 -7.37 6.66
N ASN A 123 -9.39 -8.60 6.79
CA ASN A 123 -8.88 -9.11 8.05
C ASN A 123 -7.63 -8.31 8.47
N ILE A 124 -7.45 -8.10 9.78
CA ILE A 124 -6.28 -7.40 10.35
C ILE A 124 -4.96 -8.03 9.87
N LEU A 125 -4.92 -9.35 9.71
CA LEU A 125 -3.77 -10.07 9.15
C LEU A 125 -3.52 -9.73 7.67
N GLU A 126 -4.57 -9.59 6.86
CA GLU A 126 -4.45 -9.21 5.46
C GLU A 126 -3.98 -7.75 5.32
N VAL A 127 -4.45 -6.88 6.21
CA VAL A 127 -3.99 -5.49 6.27
C VAL A 127 -2.51 -5.40 6.68
N ALA A 128 -2.06 -6.28 7.59
CA ALA A 128 -0.64 -6.41 7.95
C ALA A 128 0.20 -6.90 6.76
N LYS A 129 -0.25 -7.97 6.08
CA LYS A 129 0.46 -8.54 4.91
C LYS A 129 0.55 -7.58 3.74
N SER A 130 -0.47 -6.76 3.51
CA SER A 130 -0.46 -5.73 2.46
C SER A 130 0.40 -4.50 2.79
N GLY A 131 1.04 -4.46 3.97
CA GLY A 131 1.91 -3.34 4.39
C GLY A 131 1.16 -2.04 4.73
N LYS A 132 -0.17 -2.06 4.71
CA LYS A 132 -1.02 -0.92 5.09
C LYS A 132 -0.96 -0.64 6.59
N MET A 133 -0.80 -1.70 7.38
CA MET A 133 -0.53 -1.59 8.82
C MET A 133 0.95 -1.81 9.09
N LYS A 134 1.56 -0.88 9.83
CA LYS A 134 2.97 -0.95 10.22
C LYS A 134 3.09 -1.33 11.70
N GLY A 135 4.05 -2.16 12.02
CA GLY A 135 4.29 -2.59 13.38
C GLY A 135 5.36 -3.67 13.46
N LEU A 136 6.00 -3.75 14.62
CA LEU A 136 6.95 -4.81 14.91
C LEU A 136 6.20 -6.09 15.28
N ASN A 137 6.58 -7.19 14.63
CA ASN A 137 6.06 -8.54 14.87
C ASN A 137 4.52 -8.58 14.87
N LEU A 138 3.90 -7.96 13.87
CA LEU A 138 2.44 -7.82 13.77
C LEU A 138 1.74 -9.18 13.81
N GLU A 139 2.23 -10.18 13.07
CA GLU A 139 1.62 -11.51 13.03
C GLU A 139 1.56 -12.15 14.43
N SER A 140 2.69 -12.17 15.13
CA SER A 140 2.76 -12.73 16.48
C SER A 140 1.88 -11.95 17.47
N LYS A 141 1.83 -10.62 17.36
CA LYS A 141 0.96 -9.79 18.21
C LYS A 141 -0.52 -10.02 17.95
N ILE A 142 -0.91 -10.20 16.68
CA ILE A 142 -2.30 -10.49 16.30
C ILE A 142 -2.72 -11.87 16.83
N GLN A 143 -1.87 -12.89 16.64
CA GLN A 143 -2.14 -14.24 17.14
C GLN A 143 -2.27 -14.28 18.68
N ARG A 144 -1.49 -13.46 19.39
CA ARG A 144 -1.57 -13.32 20.85
C ARG A 144 -2.69 -12.39 21.33
N GLY A 145 -3.43 -11.74 20.43
CA GLY A 145 -4.46 -10.75 20.80
C GLY A 145 -3.91 -9.50 21.49
N CYS A 146 -2.63 -9.15 21.27
CA CYS A 146 -2.02 -7.97 21.88
C CYS A 146 -2.50 -6.67 21.22
N TYR A 147 -2.56 -5.59 22.00
CA TYR A 147 -2.86 -4.26 21.48
C TYR A 147 -1.80 -3.79 20.46
N LEU A 148 -2.23 -3.53 19.23
CA LEU A 148 -1.34 -3.14 18.13
C LEU A 148 -0.92 -1.67 18.22
N SER A 149 -1.81 -0.81 18.72
CA SER A 149 -1.64 0.66 18.77
C SER A 149 -1.26 1.21 20.15
N SER A 150 -0.52 0.43 20.94
CA SER A 150 -0.01 0.93 22.23
C SER A 150 1.10 1.98 22.03
N PRO A 151 1.25 2.97 22.92
CA PRO A 151 2.36 3.92 22.84
C PRO A 151 3.74 3.24 22.84
N ASN A 152 3.88 2.11 23.54
CA ASN A 152 5.10 1.31 23.56
C ASN A 152 5.37 0.64 22.22
N SER A 153 4.36 0.07 21.56
CA SER A 153 4.54 -0.58 20.26
C SER A 153 4.93 0.43 19.17
N ILE A 154 4.42 1.66 19.24
CA ILE A 154 4.80 2.75 18.33
C ILE A 154 6.26 3.14 18.56
N ARG A 155 6.66 3.42 19.82
CA ARG A 155 8.05 3.77 20.15
C ARG A 155 9.05 2.69 19.75
N LEU A 156 8.72 1.42 19.99
CA LEU A 156 9.57 0.29 19.59
C LEU A 156 9.72 0.22 18.07
N LEU A 157 8.64 0.42 17.31
CA LEU A 157 8.68 0.46 15.84
C LEU A 157 9.57 1.59 15.33
N GLU A 158 9.43 2.80 15.89
CA GLU A 158 10.27 3.93 15.50
C GLU A 158 11.75 3.67 15.80
N ASN A 159 12.04 3.09 16.96
CA ASN A 159 13.39 2.73 17.34
C ASN A 159 13.97 1.63 16.45
N SER A 160 13.20 0.60 16.09
CA SER A 160 13.69 -0.42 15.16
C SER A 160 13.99 0.18 13.79
N HIS A 161 13.14 1.06 13.28
CA HIS A 161 13.38 1.76 12.02
C HIS A 161 14.65 2.62 12.06
N ARG A 162 14.93 3.28 13.20
CA ARG A 162 16.17 4.03 13.39
C ARG A 162 17.39 3.12 13.37
N VAL A 163 17.34 2.00 14.10
CA VAL A 163 18.42 1.01 14.15
C VAL A 163 18.67 0.39 12.78
N GLU A 164 17.61 -0.01 12.06
CA GLU A 164 17.70 -0.55 10.71
C GLU A 164 18.37 0.44 9.75
N ARG A 165 18.00 1.72 9.81
CA ARG A 165 18.64 2.77 8.99
C ARG A 165 20.12 2.95 9.33
N LEU A 166 20.49 2.91 10.61
CA LEU A 166 21.89 3.00 11.03
C LEU A 166 22.69 1.79 10.51
N MET A 167 22.14 0.58 10.64
CA MET A 167 22.79 -0.63 10.15
C MET A 167 22.96 -0.60 8.62
N ILE A 168 21.94 -0.16 7.87
CA ILE A 168 22.03 0.01 6.43
C ILE A 168 23.10 1.04 6.09
N ARG A 169 23.11 2.18 6.78
CA ARG A 169 24.11 3.25 6.57
C ARG A 169 25.53 2.73 6.81
N GLU A 170 25.76 2.03 7.92
CA GLU A 170 27.08 1.47 8.24
C GLU A 170 27.52 0.43 7.22
N LYS A 171 26.61 -0.49 6.84
CA LYS A 171 26.86 -1.49 5.80
C LYS A 171 27.21 -0.82 4.47
N LEU A 172 26.47 0.20 4.05
CA LEU A 172 26.74 0.95 2.84
C LEU A 172 28.07 1.69 2.94
N ASN A 173 28.36 2.38 4.04
CA ASN A 173 29.64 3.06 4.26
C ASN A 173 30.82 2.09 4.16
N ARG A 174 30.71 0.90 4.76
CA ARG A 174 31.74 -0.15 4.69
C ARG A 174 31.91 -0.71 3.28
N LEU A 175 30.82 -0.89 2.53
CA LEU A 175 30.88 -1.38 1.16
C LEU A 175 31.42 -0.32 0.19
N LEU A 176 31.05 0.95 0.41
CA LEU A 176 31.53 2.08 -0.40
C LEU A 176 32.99 2.40 -0.10
N SER A 177 33.46 2.30 1.15
CA SER A 177 34.88 2.51 1.48
C SER A 177 35.79 1.42 0.92
N ARG A 178 35.27 0.20 0.77
CA ARG A 178 35.97 -0.93 0.13
C ARG A 178 35.77 -0.98 -1.39
N ARG A 179 35.01 -0.05 -1.96
CA ARG A 179 34.70 -0.06 -3.39
C ARG A 179 36.00 0.21 -4.17
N PRO A 180 36.34 -0.61 -5.18
CA PRO A 180 37.44 -0.27 -6.07
C PRO A 180 37.17 1.06 -6.75
N THR A 181 38.09 2.00 -6.60
CA THR A 181 37.98 3.38 -7.14
C THR A 181 38.09 3.40 -8.65
N SER A 182 38.87 2.48 -9.23
CA SER A 182 39.05 2.37 -10.68
C SER A 182 38.35 1.16 -11.28
N ARG A 183 37.68 1.36 -12.42
CA ARG A 183 37.13 0.28 -13.24
C ARG A 183 38.20 -0.68 -13.76
N SER A 184 39.45 -0.24 -13.93
CA SER A 184 40.55 -1.09 -14.39
C SER A 184 40.86 -2.24 -13.43
N SER A 185 40.68 -2.04 -12.12
CA SER A 185 40.86 -3.10 -11.11
C SER A 185 39.78 -4.20 -11.17
N LEU A 186 38.66 -3.94 -11.84
CA LEU A 186 37.60 -4.93 -12.06
C LEU A 186 37.83 -5.75 -13.34
N LEU A 187 38.65 -5.24 -14.28
CA LEU A 187 39.06 -5.98 -15.47
C LEU A 187 39.99 -7.14 -15.13
N THR A 188 40.93 -6.94 -14.19
CA THR A 188 41.86 -8.00 -13.77
C THR A 188 41.14 -9.19 -13.14
N LEU A 189 39.95 -8.95 -12.57
CA LEU A 189 39.06 -9.95 -12.01
C LEU A 189 38.05 -10.51 -13.03
N ASN A 190 38.11 -10.08 -14.30
CA ASN A 190 37.14 -10.41 -15.36
C ASN A 190 35.67 -10.15 -14.98
N LEU A 191 35.40 -9.20 -14.08
CA LEU A 191 34.05 -8.82 -13.65
C LEU A 191 33.40 -7.81 -14.60
N ILE A 192 34.23 -7.07 -15.32
CA ILE A 192 33.85 -6.06 -16.30
C ILE A 192 34.62 -6.34 -17.59
N ASP A 193 34.00 -6.02 -18.72
CA ASP A 193 34.66 -6.08 -20.02
C ASP A 193 35.62 -4.92 -20.25
N GLN A 194 36.68 -5.21 -20.98
CA GLN A 194 37.61 -4.18 -21.46
C GLN A 194 36.89 -3.10 -22.30
N GLU A 195 35.85 -3.46 -23.04
CA GLU A 195 35.08 -2.53 -23.89
C GLU A 195 34.33 -1.47 -23.09
N LEU A 196 33.98 -1.75 -21.82
CA LEU A 196 33.30 -0.81 -20.93
C LEU A 196 34.22 0.32 -20.43
N LEU A 197 35.53 0.24 -20.69
CA LEU A 197 36.44 1.37 -20.45
C LEU A 197 36.37 2.41 -21.56
N PHE A 198 36.08 1.99 -22.79
CA PHE A 198 36.16 2.84 -23.99
C PHE A 198 34.79 3.23 -24.54
N CYS A 199 33.78 2.41 -24.29
CA CYS A 199 32.44 2.58 -24.85
C CYS A 199 31.36 2.66 -23.76
N SER A 200 30.20 3.19 -24.14
CA SER A 200 29.03 3.26 -23.26
C SER A 200 28.51 1.86 -22.89
N ASN A 201 27.83 1.76 -21.73
CA ASN A 201 27.26 0.50 -21.23
C ASN A 201 26.30 -0.19 -22.21
N LEU A 202 25.68 0.59 -23.10
CA LEU A 202 24.72 0.08 -24.10
C LEU A 202 25.42 -0.50 -25.33
N LEU A 203 26.57 0.07 -25.72
CA LEU A 203 27.31 -0.37 -26.90
C LEU A 203 28.23 -1.57 -26.61
N ALA A 204 28.72 -1.68 -25.37
CA ALA A 204 29.57 -2.78 -24.93
C ALA A 204 29.06 -4.19 -25.28
N PRO A 205 27.78 -4.57 -25.05
CA PRO A 205 27.30 -5.90 -25.44
C PRO A 205 27.30 -6.12 -26.96
N VAL A 206 26.99 -5.10 -27.76
CA VAL A 206 26.99 -5.17 -29.23
C VAL A 206 28.43 -5.35 -29.72
N LEU A 207 29.36 -4.54 -29.22
CA LEU A 207 30.76 -4.60 -29.60
C LEU A 207 31.41 -5.92 -29.17
N ARG A 208 31.05 -6.46 -27.99
CA ARG A 208 31.44 -7.81 -27.56
C ARG A 208 30.91 -8.87 -28.53
N SER A 209 29.64 -8.79 -28.93
CA SER A 209 29.05 -9.75 -29.86
C SER A 209 29.75 -9.73 -31.22
N LEU A 210 30.10 -8.55 -31.71
CA LEU A 210 30.82 -8.34 -32.96
C LEU A 210 32.25 -8.88 -32.86
N LYS A 211 33.01 -8.55 -31.81
CA LYS A 211 34.35 -9.11 -31.56
C LYS A 211 34.32 -10.64 -31.48
N ARG A 212 33.30 -11.22 -30.86
CA ARG A 212 33.12 -12.68 -30.79
C ARG A 212 32.80 -13.28 -32.16
N GLN A 213 31.94 -12.65 -32.97
CA GLN A 213 31.66 -13.09 -34.34
C GLN A 213 32.92 -13.00 -35.21
N GLN A 214 33.64 -11.88 -35.16
CA GLN A 214 34.90 -11.69 -35.86
C GLN A 214 35.95 -12.74 -35.47
N ALA A 215 36.09 -13.04 -34.17
CA ALA A 215 37.00 -14.08 -33.71
C ALA A 215 36.59 -15.48 -34.22
N LYS A 216 35.29 -15.79 -34.24
CA LYS A 216 34.78 -17.05 -34.82
C LYS A 216 35.08 -17.15 -36.31
N ASP A 217 34.87 -16.08 -37.06
CA ASP A 217 35.12 -16.06 -38.50
C ASP A 217 36.62 -16.21 -38.81
N LEU A 218 37.49 -15.56 -38.03
CA LEU A 218 38.94 -15.72 -38.15
C LEU A 218 39.37 -17.15 -37.83
N LEU A 219 38.84 -17.77 -36.77
CA LEU A 219 39.12 -19.17 -36.46
C LEU A 219 38.59 -20.10 -37.55
N ALA A 220 37.40 -19.86 -38.07
CA ALA A 220 36.82 -20.66 -39.16
C ALA A 220 37.67 -20.56 -40.43
N ARG A 221 38.23 -19.39 -40.75
CA ARG A 221 39.17 -19.24 -41.87
C ARG A 221 40.48 -19.99 -41.61
N LYS A 222 41.09 -19.85 -40.43
CA LYS A 222 42.31 -20.60 -40.07
C LYS A 222 42.14 -22.11 -40.10
N LEU A 223 40.94 -22.61 -39.79
CA LEU A 223 40.63 -24.04 -39.87
C LEU A 223 40.40 -24.53 -41.30
N ARG A 224 39.93 -23.66 -42.20
CA ARG A 224 39.65 -24.01 -43.61
C ARG A 224 40.87 -23.85 -44.53
N TYR A 225 41.71 -22.87 -44.25
CA TYR A 225 42.94 -22.57 -44.99
C TYR A 225 44.11 -22.87 -44.06
N SER A 226 44.87 -23.93 -44.34
CA SER A 226 46.11 -24.27 -43.62
C SER A 226 47.16 -23.16 -43.81
N ASP A 227 48.09 -23.03 -42.85
CA ASP A 227 49.06 -21.94 -42.71
C ASP A 227 49.88 -21.57 -43.97
N ALA A 228 49.91 -22.41 -45.01
CA ALA A 228 50.65 -22.20 -46.26
C ALA A 228 50.11 -21.07 -47.19
N GLU A 229 48.85 -20.64 -47.07
CA GLU A 229 48.25 -19.59 -47.93
C GLU A 229 47.91 -18.27 -47.19
N LEU A 230 48.10 -18.22 -45.86
CA LEU A 230 47.67 -17.09 -45.02
C LEU A 230 48.67 -15.92 -44.94
N ASP A 231 49.95 -16.16 -45.22
CA ASP A 231 51.00 -15.12 -45.18
C ASP A 231 50.89 -14.10 -46.32
N GLN A 232 50.16 -14.41 -47.41
CA GLN A 232 49.98 -13.48 -48.53
C GLN A 232 48.78 -12.54 -48.35
N LEU A 233 47.88 -12.80 -47.39
CA LEU A 233 46.66 -12.03 -47.16
C LEU A 233 46.64 -11.28 -45.83
N SER A 234 47.73 -11.28 -45.05
CA SER A 234 47.84 -10.49 -43.82
C SER A 234 48.04 -8.99 -44.10
N LEU A 235 47.07 -8.36 -44.78
CA LEU A 235 46.83 -6.93 -44.66
C LEU A 235 46.33 -6.66 -43.24
N SER A 236 47.30 -6.36 -42.36
CA SER A 236 47.21 -5.62 -41.11
C SER A 236 45.81 -5.51 -40.46
N PRO A 237 45.41 -6.45 -39.57
CA PRO A 237 44.25 -6.25 -38.72
C PRO A 237 44.60 -5.64 -37.33
N ALA A 238 45.87 -5.28 -37.07
CA ALA A 238 46.33 -4.91 -35.73
C ALA A 238 46.47 -3.40 -35.47
N GLY A 239 46.36 -2.54 -36.49
CA GLY A 239 46.77 -1.13 -36.37
C GLY A 239 45.70 -0.11 -36.00
N HIS A 240 44.42 -0.34 -36.31
CA HIS A 240 43.49 0.79 -36.38
C HIS A 240 42.88 1.25 -35.04
N PHE A 241 42.79 0.38 -34.03
CA PHE A 241 42.27 0.75 -32.70
C PHE A 241 43.35 0.91 -31.63
N ARG A 242 44.62 0.58 -31.91
CA ARG A 242 45.71 0.73 -30.96
C ARG A 242 46.36 2.12 -30.98
N ASN A 243 46.09 2.92 -32.01
CA ASN A 243 46.69 4.25 -32.21
C ASN A 243 45.86 5.41 -31.62
N LEU A 244 44.81 5.13 -30.85
CA LEU A 244 44.19 6.12 -29.94
C LEU A 244 44.76 6.03 -28.51
N LEU A 245 45.99 5.49 -28.39
CA LEU A 245 46.87 5.76 -27.26
C LEU A 245 47.50 7.12 -27.52
N ILE A 246 46.97 8.14 -26.84
CA ILE A 246 47.63 9.42 -26.63
C ILE A 246 48.99 9.14 -26.00
N GLU A 247 50.04 9.33 -26.79
CA GLU A 247 51.40 9.57 -26.31
C GLU A 247 51.42 10.93 -25.61
N ASP A 248 51.15 10.95 -24.30
CA ASP A 248 51.69 12.01 -23.44
C ASP A 248 53.08 11.55 -22.98
N SER A 249 54.09 11.79 -23.82
CA SER A 249 55.49 11.74 -23.39
C SER A 249 56.27 12.90 -23.95
N GLY A 250 56.70 13.81 -23.07
CA GLY A 250 57.85 14.65 -23.35
C GLY A 250 57.90 15.99 -22.62
N THR A 251 58.32 15.99 -21.35
CA THR A 251 59.40 16.90 -20.93
C THR A 251 60.27 16.20 -19.89
N GLN A 252 61.54 16.05 -20.22
CA GLN A 252 62.55 15.43 -19.39
C GLN A 252 63.15 16.41 -18.37
N ASN A 253 63.51 15.84 -17.21
CA ASN A 253 64.74 16.09 -16.44
C ASN A 253 65.14 17.53 -16.08
N ILE A 254 65.02 17.87 -14.78
CA ILE A 254 66.03 18.68 -14.09
C ILE A 254 66.44 17.99 -12.78
N THR A 255 67.73 18.11 -12.52
CA THR A 255 68.63 17.37 -11.65
C THR A 255 68.55 17.73 -10.15
N ARG A 256 69.29 16.93 -9.36
CA ARG A 256 69.90 17.21 -8.03
C ARG A 256 69.10 16.88 -6.76
N SER A 257 69.51 15.77 -6.15
CA SER A 257 70.00 15.64 -4.76
C SER A 257 69.52 16.67 -3.73
N ARG A 258 68.85 16.20 -2.67
CA ARG A 258 69.29 16.40 -1.29
C ARG A 258 68.51 15.55 -0.29
N SER A 259 69.28 14.87 0.55
CA SER A 259 68.96 14.40 1.89
C SER A 259 68.05 15.37 2.67
N SER A 260 67.04 14.84 3.38
CA SER A 260 66.87 15.12 4.81
C SER A 260 65.79 14.23 5.42
N SER A 261 66.21 13.61 6.51
CA SER A 261 65.45 12.99 7.59
C SER A 261 64.25 13.80 8.07
N CYS A 262 63.14 13.13 8.39
CA CYS A 262 62.34 13.51 9.56
C CYS A 262 61.60 12.29 10.12
N SER A 263 62.09 11.84 11.28
CA SER A 263 61.39 10.95 12.21
C SER A 263 60.29 11.76 12.89
N ILE A 264 59.07 11.24 12.96
CA ILE A 264 58.10 11.67 13.97
C ILE A 264 57.61 10.43 14.72
N ARG A 265 58.20 10.30 15.91
CA ARG A 265 57.72 9.60 17.10
C ARG A 265 56.35 10.18 17.49
N ALA A 266 55.39 9.31 17.81
CA ALA A 266 54.26 9.69 18.66
C ALA A 266 54.38 8.89 19.96
N SER A 267 54.63 9.61 21.04
CA SER A 267 54.67 9.10 22.40
C SER A 267 53.25 8.89 22.93
N SER A 268 53.11 7.87 23.76
CA SER A 268 52.19 7.77 24.90
C SER A 268 52.22 8.99 25.82
#